data_AF-A0A1C5F9G4-F1
#
_entry.id   AF-A0A1C5F9G4-F1
#
_cell.length_a   1.000
_cell.length_b   1.000
_cell.length_c   1.000
_cell.angle_alpha   90.00
_cell.angle_beta   90.00
_cell.angle_gamma   90.00
#
_symmetry.space_group_name_H-M   'P 1'
#
loop_
_entity.id
_entity.type
_entity.pdbx_description
1 polymer ?
#
loop_
_entity_poly.entity_id
_entity_poly.type
_entity_poly.pdbx_seq_one_letter_code
_entity_poly.pdbx_strand_id
1 'polypeptide(L)'
;MSFPEQYGMAPDHGGFPGGAYAAHPAFPGNELEEVMAASIDVPGAGARIVETLSRSHIWVPLPNGGGPDSPSLDLPTMEIEGGAYVPVFSSEQQFLQLVGSHMSFTVAPAVEFARGLPPQLGIAVNPGGAVVVPLPPPAVRELCRAGRTELDGLAPGGRVRLFEPDWQDEPVDFLAAAGIEFAKDTGVRTA
;
A
#
# COMPACT_ATOMS: atom_id res chain seq x y z
N MET A 1 51.60 53.23 -23.17
CA MET A 1 52.24 52.15 -23.95
C MET A 1 52.59 51.03 -22.99
N SER A 2 52.26 49.80 -23.40
CA SER A 2 52.73 48.51 -22.88
C SER A 2 52.12 47.96 -21.59
N PHE A 3 51.19 47.00 -21.78
CA PHE A 3 50.86 45.93 -20.85
C PHE A 3 52.02 44.92 -20.75
N PRO A 4 52.05 44.10 -19.69
CA PRO A 4 51.99 42.68 -19.96
C PRO A 4 50.93 41.95 -19.13
N GLU A 5 50.23 41.06 -19.83
CA GLU A 5 49.45 39.96 -19.30
C GLU A 5 50.34 38.99 -18.51
N GLN A 6 49.91 38.57 -17.33
CA GLN A 6 50.03 37.17 -16.91
C GLN A 6 48.77 36.75 -16.16
N TYR A 7 48.00 35.91 -16.84
CA TYR A 7 46.92 35.07 -16.32
C TYR A 7 47.44 34.10 -15.26
N GLY A 8 46.65 33.86 -14.21
CA GLY A 8 46.93 32.83 -13.21
C GLY A 8 45.98 32.85 -12.01
N MET A 9 44.73 32.49 -12.28
CA MET A 9 43.58 32.13 -11.42
C MET A 9 43.77 31.99 -9.88
N ALA A 10 42.77 32.51 -9.18
CA ALA A 10 42.51 32.63 -7.74
C ALA A 10 42.46 31.30 -6.93
N PRO A 11 42.44 31.37 -5.57
CA PRO A 11 42.64 30.22 -4.69
C PRO A 11 41.36 29.47 -4.31
N ASP A 12 41.57 28.19 -4.03
CA ASP A 12 40.91 27.29 -3.07
C ASP A 12 39.49 27.62 -2.56
N HIS A 13 38.51 26.81 -3.00
CA HIS A 13 37.30 26.51 -2.25
C HIS A 13 37.09 25.00 -2.22
N GLY A 14 37.41 24.39 -1.07
CA GLY A 14 37.04 23.03 -0.73
C GLY A 14 35.54 22.86 -0.45
N GLY A 15 35.09 21.59 -0.54
CA GLY A 15 33.74 21.11 -0.18
C GLY A 15 32.77 21.20 -1.38
N PHE A 16 32.14 20.13 -1.86
CA PHE A 16 31.57 18.97 -1.18
C PHE A 16 31.65 17.73 -2.09
N PRO A 17 31.84 16.50 -1.56
CA PRO A 17 31.57 15.31 -2.35
C PRO A 17 30.10 15.38 -2.76
N GLY A 18 29.85 15.39 -4.08
CA GLY A 18 28.52 15.31 -4.63
C GLY A 18 27.81 14.12 -3.98
N GLY A 19 26.90 14.44 -3.05
CA GLY A 19 26.02 13.45 -2.46
C GLY A 19 25.38 12.73 -3.62
N ALA A 20 25.45 11.40 -3.60
CA ALA A 20 24.59 10.59 -4.42
C ALA A 20 23.16 11.11 -4.21
N TYR A 21 22.67 11.96 -5.12
CA TYR A 21 21.26 12.05 -5.39
C TYR A 21 20.94 10.61 -5.72
N ALA A 22 20.39 9.88 -4.74
CA ALA A 22 20.04 8.49 -4.93
C ALA A 22 19.24 8.48 -6.23
N ALA A 23 19.84 7.93 -7.28
CA ALA A 23 19.18 7.76 -8.55
C ALA A 23 18.08 6.78 -8.19
N HIS A 24 16.90 7.31 -7.95
CA HIS A 24 15.74 6.51 -7.60
C HIS A 24 15.60 5.54 -8.77
N PRO A 25 15.56 4.21 -8.52
CA PRO A 25 15.65 3.24 -9.60
C PRO A 25 14.55 3.52 -10.64
N ALA A 26 14.95 3.52 -11.91
CA ALA A 26 13.99 3.57 -13.01
C ALA A 26 13.07 2.35 -12.93
N PHE A 27 11.84 2.46 -13.46
CA PHE A 27 10.93 1.33 -13.51
C PHE A 27 11.59 0.14 -14.25
N PRO A 28 11.57 -1.08 -13.71
CA PRO A 28 11.00 -1.47 -12.40
C PRO A 28 11.94 -1.17 -11.22
N GLY A 29 11.39 -0.60 -10.15
CA GLY A 29 12.11 -0.22 -8.93
C GLY A 29 11.80 -1.03 -7.67
N ASN A 30 10.86 -1.98 -7.74
CA ASN A 30 10.50 -2.88 -6.63
C ASN A 30 9.87 -4.19 -7.13
N GLU A 31 9.63 -5.15 -6.23
CA GLU A 31 9.06 -6.47 -6.54
C GLU A 31 7.71 -6.37 -7.28
N LEU A 32 6.82 -5.46 -6.87
CA LEU A 32 5.53 -5.27 -7.53
C LEU A 32 5.72 -4.79 -8.97
N GLU A 33 6.61 -3.83 -9.20
CA GLU A 33 6.94 -3.32 -10.54
C GLU A 33 7.59 -4.38 -11.43
N GLU A 34 8.47 -5.22 -10.88
CA GLU A 34 9.05 -6.36 -11.60
C GLU A 34 7.96 -7.36 -12.02
N VAL A 35 7.03 -7.68 -11.12
CA VAL A 35 5.90 -8.56 -11.42
C VAL A 35 4.97 -7.95 -12.46
N MET A 36 4.67 -6.65 -12.37
CA MET A 36 3.87 -5.95 -13.38
C MET A 36 4.55 -5.97 -14.75
N ALA A 37 5.85 -5.66 -14.82
CA ALA A 37 6.61 -5.69 -16.06
C ALA A 37 6.66 -7.09 -16.70
N ALA A 38 6.83 -8.13 -15.88
CA ALA A 38 6.85 -9.52 -16.34
C ALA A 38 5.46 -10.06 -16.73
N SER A 39 4.38 -9.35 -16.41
CA SER A 39 2.99 -9.78 -16.65
C SER A 39 2.41 -9.28 -17.98
N ILE A 40 3.13 -8.41 -18.70
CA ILE A 40 2.69 -7.86 -19.98
C ILE A 40 2.51 -8.99 -20.99
N ASP A 41 1.34 -9.04 -21.64
CA ASP A 41 0.94 -10.07 -22.60
C ASP A 41 1.01 -11.52 -22.07
N VAL A 42 1.02 -11.70 -20.74
CA VAL A 42 1.00 -13.02 -20.09
C VAL A 42 -0.42 -13.35 -19.60
N PRO A 43 -1.11 -14.34 -20.20
CA PRO A 43 -2.43 -14.75 -19.76
C PRO A 43 -2.43 -15.24 -18.30
N GLY A 44 -3.39 -14.78 -17.49
CA GLY A 44 -3.55 -15.22 -16.11
C GLY A 44 -2.56 -14.63 -15.09
N ALA A 45 -1.69 -13.69 -15.49
CA ALA A 45 -0.72 -13.08 -14.59
C ALA A 45 -1.34 -12.24 -13.44
N GLY A 46 -2.63 -11.90 -13.54
CA GLY A 46 -3.36 -11.12 -12.54
C GLY A 46 -3.30 -11.69 -11.12
N ALA A 47 -3.30 -13.02 -10.95
CA ALA A 47 -3.20 -13.64 -9.62
C ALA A 47 -1.87 -13.31 -8.93
N ARG A 48 -0.76 -13.33 -9.69
CA ARG A 48 0.58 -13.00 -9.18
C ARG A 48 0.69 -11.51 -8.82
N ILE A 49 0.06 -10.64 -9.61
CA ILE A 49 -0.01 -9.21 -9.31
C ILE A 49 -0.78 -8.99 -8.00
N VAL A 50 -1.96 -9.59 -7.83
CA VAL A 50 -2.75 -9.47 -6.59
C VAL A 50 -1.98 -9.98 -5.38
N GLU A 51 -1.31 -11.13 -5.52
CA GLU A 51 -0.47 -11.71 -4.47
C GLU A 51 0.66 -10.74 -4.06
N THR A 52 1.38 -10.19 -5.03
CA THR A 52 2.50 -9.26 -4.77
C THR A 52 2.00 -7.94 -4.20
N LEU A 53 0.89 -7.44 -4.72
CA LEU A 53 0.24 -6.24 -4.21
C LEU A 53 -0.22 -6.44 -2.76
N SER A 54 -0.65 -7.63 -2.36
CA SER A 54 -1.14 -7.90 -0.98
C SER A 54 -0.10 -7.69 0.12
N ARG A 55 1.19 -7.77 -0.22
CA ARG A 55 2.32 -7.51 0.69
C ARG A 55 3.02 -6.16 0.43
N SER A 56 2.51 -5.38 -0.51
CA SER A 56 3.09 -4.11 -0.94
C SER A 56 2.46 -2.91 -0.25
N HIS A 57 3.22 -1.83 -0.15
CA HIS A 57 2.70 -0.50 0.17
C HIS A 57 2.40 0.25 -1.12
N ILE A 58 1.39 1.10 -1.08
CA ILE A 58 0.97 1.94 -2.20
C ILE A 58 0.89 3.39 -1.78
N TRP A 59 1.13 4.28 -2.74
CA TRP A 59 0.92 5.71 -2.61
C TRP A 59 -0.46 6.07 -3.15
N VAL A 60 -1.24 6.78 -2.35
CA VAL A 60 -2.62 7.16 -2.68
C VAL A 60 -2.72 8.69 -2.70
N PRO A 61 -3.09 9.31 -3.85
CA PRO A 61 -3.27 10.75 -3.95
C PRO A 61 -4.47 11.23 -3.12
N LEU A 62 -4.27 12.36 -2.43
CA LEU A 62 -5.27 13.03 -1.60
C LEU A 62 -5.44 14.47 -2.09
N PRO A 63 -6.21 14.72 -3.17
CA PRO A 63 -6.33 16.05 -3.78
C PRO A 63 -6.93 17.07 -2.83
N ASN A 64 -7.86 16.65 -1.97
CA ASN A 64 -8.48 17.48 -0.94
C ASN A 64 -7.82 17.28 0.45
N GLY A 65 -6.68 16.60 0.49
CA GLY A 65 -5.97 16.24 1.70
C GLY A 65 -6.63 15.09 2.49
N GLY A 66 -6.08 14.86 3.68
CA GLY A 66 -6.52 13.83 4.61
C GLY A 66 -5.45 13.66 5.69
N GLY A 67 -5.85 13.69 6.95
CA GLY A 67 -4.97 13.51 8.10
C GLY A 67 -5.42 12.35 8.98
N PRO A 68 -4.63 11.95 9.98
CA PRO A 68 -4.99 10.87 10.92
C PRO A 68 -6.35 11.08 11.60
N ASP A 69 -6.77 12.34 11.78
CA ASP A 69 -8.03 12.73 12.40
C ASP A 69 -9.21 12.86 11.41
N SER A 70 -8.97 12.66 10.10
CA SER A 70 -10.02 12.77 9.09
C SER A 70 -10.94 11.54 9.11
N PRO A 71 -12.26 11.71 9.28
CA PRO A 71 -13.19 10.58 9.38
C PRO A 71 -13.36 9.81 8.06
N SER A 72 -12.96 10.42 6.94
CA SER A 72 -12.98 9.83 5.60
C SER A 72 -11.85 10.38 4.75
N LEU A 73 -11.24 9.54 3.92
CA LEU A 73 -10.38 9.99 2.82
C LEU A 73 -11.25 10.40 1.63
N ASP A 74 -10.99 11.57 1.08
CA ASP A 74 -11.53 11.95 -0.22
C ASP A 74 -10.60 11.44 -1.33
N LEU A 75 -11.05 10.40 -2.02
CA LEU A 75 -10.24 9.70 -3.02
C LEU A 75 -10.64 10.17 -4.41
N PRO A 76 -9.67 10.57 -5.26
CA PRO A 76 -9.98 10.86 -6.65
C PRO A 76 -10.44 9.58 -7.35
N THR A 77 -11.38 9.70 -8.27
CA THR A 77 -11.85 8.59 -9.10
C THR A 77 -11.62 8.92 -10.58
N MET A 78 -11.17 7.93 -11.34
CA MET A 78 -11.09 7.98 -12.79
C MET A 78 -11.96 6.88 -13.42
N GLU A 79 -12.33 7.07 -14.68
CA GLU A 79 -13.14 6.10 -15.42
C GLU A 79 -12.26 5.23 -16.33
N ILE A 80 -12.42 3.91 -16.26
CA ILE A 80 -11.78 2.94 -17.16
C ILE A 80 -12.87 1.95 -17.59
N GLU A 81 -13.13 1.87 -18.91
CA GLU A 81 -14.16 0.98 -19.49
C GLU A 81 -15.54 1.10 -18.82
N GLY A 82 -15.95 2.32 -18.44
CA GLY A 82 -17.22 2.58 -17.76
C GLY A 82 -17.25 2.22 -16.26
N GLY A 83 -16.15 1.71 -15.70
CA GLY A 83 -15.99 1.49 -14.26
C GLY A 83 -15.25 2.64 -13.59
N ALA A 84 -15.53 2.89 -12.30
CA ALA A 84 -14.84 3.87 -11.49
C ALA A 84 -13.67 3.23 -10.72
N TYR A 85 -12.49 3.83 -10.84
CA TYR A 85 -11.24 3.33 -10.27
C TYR A 85 -10.54 4.42 -9.46
N VAL A 86 -9.99 4.04 -8.31
CA VAL A 86 -9.12 4.92 -7.53
C VAL A 86 -7.68 4.75 -8.02
N PRO A 87 -6.98 5.84 -8.40
CA PRO A 87 -5.59 5.77 -8.82
C PRO A 87 -4.68 5.53 -7.61
N VAL A 88 -3.77 4.57 -7.72
CA VAL A 88 -2.74 4.28 -6.72
C VAL A 88 -1.41 4.03 -7.41
N PHE A 89 -0.31 4.19 -6.69
CA PHE A 89 1.03 4.07 -7.26
C PHE A 89 1.88 3.06 -6.48
N SER A 90 2.69 2.29 -7.20
CA SER A 90 3.58 1.26 -6.65
C SER A 90 4.83 1.82 -5.99
N SER A 91 5.16 3.09 -6.23
CA SER A 91 6.32 3.79 -5.66
C SER A 91 6.09 5.30 -5.64
N GLU A 92 6.83 6.00 -4.79
CA GLU A 92 6.85 7.47 -4.76
C GLU A 92 7.27 8.05 -6.12
N GLN A 93 8.17 7.38 -6.82
CA GLN A 93 8.63 7.77 -8.15
C GLN A 93 7.49 7.75 -9.17
N GLN A 94 6.69 6.66 -9.21
CA GLN A 94 5.53 6.57 -10.09
C GLN A 94 4.48 7.63 -9.73
N PHE A 95 4.28 7.91 -8.44
CA PHE A 95 3.41 8.99 -7.96
C PHE A 95 3.89 10.36 -8.45
N LEU A 96 5.16 10.71 -8.19
CA LEU A 96 5.74 12.01 -8.56
C LEU A 96 5.79 12.22 -10.08
N GLN A 97 5.96 11.15 -10.87
CA GLN A 97 5.96 11.22 -12.33
C GLN A 97 4.62 11.67 -12.90
N LEU A 98 3.49 11.20 -12.36
CA LEU A 98 2.17 11.56 -12.86
C LEU A 98 1.59 12.79 -12.17
N VAL A 99 1.65 12.82 -10.84
CA VAL A 99 0.92 13.78 -10.01
C VAL A 99 1.75 15.02 -9.71
N GLY A 100 3.08 14.88 -9.69
CA GLY A 100 4.01 15.95 -9.32
C GLY A 100 4.21 16.10 -7.80
N SER A 101 5.08 17.04 -7.40
CA SER A 101 5.57 17.20 -6.03
C SER A 101 4.63 17.93 -5.06
N HIS A 102 3.53 18.50 -5.55
CA HIS A 102 2.68 19.40 -4.75
C HIS A 102 1.38 18.75 -4.26
N MET A 103 1.04 17.56 -4.73
CA MET A 103 -0.16 16.86 -4.27
C MET A 103 0.10 16.12 -2.96
N SER A 104 -0.81 16.28 -2.00
CA SER A 104 -0.80 15.48 -0.78
C SER A 104 -1.06 14.02 -1.11
N PHE A 105 -0.47 13.12 -0.33
CA PHE A 105 -0.64 11.68 -0.48
C PHE A 105 -0.58 10.99 0.88
N THR A 106 -1.02 9.74 0.91
CA THR A 106 -0.75 8.81 2.01
C THR A 106 -0.05 7.56 1.46
N VAL A 107 0.69 6.87 2.33
CA VAL A 107 1.27 5.57 2.05
C VAL A 107 0.56 4.56 2.94
N ALA A 108 0.00 3.51 2.34
CA ALA A 108 -0.78 2.51 3.05
C ALA A 108 -0.47 1.09 2.55
N PRO A 109 -0.59 0.07 3.41
CA PRO A 109 -0.63 -1.32 2.95
C PRO A 109 -1.79 -1.51 1.98
N ALA A 110 -1.54 -2.14 0.82
CA ALA A 110 -2.55 -2.24 -0.23
C ALA A 110 -3.81 -3.01 0.21
N VAL A 111 -3.66 -4.01 1.09
CA VAL A 111 -4.79 -4.78 1.63
C VAL A 111 -5.68 -3.93 2.54
N GLU A 112 -5.08 -3.11 3.41
CA GLU A 112 -5.83 -2.23 4.31
C GLU A 112 -6.60 -1.18 3.51
N PHE A 113 -5.93 -0.58 2.52
CA PHE A 113 -6.57 0.35 1.60
C PHE A 113 -7.75 -0.30 0.87
N ALA A 114 -7.56 -1.49 0.30
CA ALA A 114 -8.61 -2.22 -0.42
C ALA A 114 -9.81 -2.55 0.47
N ARG A 115 -9.59 -2.86 1.76
CA ARG A 115 -10.66 -3.12 2.74
C ARG A 115 -11.48 -1.87 3.07
N GLY A 116 -10.89 -0.69 2.97
CA GLY A 116 -11.57 0.59 3.18
C GLY A 116 -12.36 1.09 1.97
N LEU A 117 -12.14 0.51 0.77
CA LEU A 117 -12.80 0.97 -0.44
C LEU A 117 -14.28 0.54 -0.53
N PRO A 118 -15.16 1.42 -1.05
CA PRO A 118 -16.49 1.03 -1.51
C PRO A 118 -16.44 -0.18 -2.47
N PRO A 119 -17.36 -1.16 -2.34
CA PRO A 119 -17.27 -2.44 -3.05
C PRO A 119 -17.49 -2.34 -4.56
N GLN A 120 -17.95 -1.20 -5.08
CA GLN A 120 -18.12 -0.94 -6.50
C GLN A 120 -16.88 -0.30 -7.16
N LEU A 121 -15.91 0.18 -6.37
CA LEU A 121 -14.72 0.82 -6.90
C LEU A 121 -13.62 -0.21 -7.21
N GLY A 122 -12.96 0.01 -8.34
CA GLY A 122 -11.70 -0.65 -8.69
C GLY A 122 -10.49 0.15 -8.22
N ILE A 123 -9.30 -0.41 -8.43
CA ILE A 123 -8.01 0.25 -8.21
C ILE A 123 -7.27 0.32 -9.54
N ALA A 124 -6.77 1.48 -9.92
CA ALA A 124 -5.88 1.63 -11.07
C ALA A 124 -4.45 1.80 -10.55
N VAL A 125 -3.58 0.81 -10.78
CA VAL A 125 -2.18 0.87 -10.36
C VAL A 125 -1.34 1.52 -11.45
N ASN A 126 -0.56 2.55 -11.07
CA ASN A 126 0.31 3.35 -11.92
C ASN A 126 -0.38 3.89 -13.18
N PRO A 127 -1.54 4.57 -13.05
CA PRO A 127 -2.20 5.16 -14.21
C PRO A 127 -1.24 6.12 -14.92
N GLY A 128 -1.13 6.03 -16.25
CA GLY A 128 -0.21 6.85 -17.05
C GLY A 128 1.28 6.51 -16.89
N GLY A 129 1.64 5.48 -16.11
CA GLY A 129 3.00 4.95 -16.00
C GLY A 129 3.36 4.00 -17.16
N ALA A 130 4.58 3.45 -17.11
CA ALA A 130 5.09 2.52 -18.13
C ALA A 130 4.25 1.24 -18.24
N VAL A 131 3.72 0.75 -17.12
CA VAL A 131 2.79 -0.37 -17.04
C VAL A 131 1.62 0.05 -16.15
N VAL A 132 0.42 -0.01 -16.71
CA VAL A 132 -0.83 0.27 -15.99
C VAL A 132 -1.53 -1.04 -15.70
N VAL A 133 -1.99 -1.23 -14.46
CA VAL A 133 -2.77 -2.43 -14.09
C VAL A 133 -4.11 -2.00 -13.50
N PRO A 134 -5.23 -2.18 -14.24
CA PRO A 134 -6.55 -2.04 -13.66
C PRO A 134 -6.91 -3.29 -12.85
N LEU A 135 -7.21 -3.09 -11.56
CA LEU A 135 -7.80 -4.10 -10.68
C LEU A 135 -9.31 -3.84 -10.60
N PRO A 136 -10.14 -4.58 -11.34
CA PRO A 136 -11.58 -4.41 -11.28
C PRO A 136 -12.11 -4.83 -9.90
N PRO A 137 -13.34 -4.44 -9.52
CA PRO A 137 -13.90 -4.74 -8.19
C PRO A 137 -13.79 -6.21 -7.77
N PRO A 138 -13.96 -7.23 -8.65
CA PRO A 138 -13.69 -8.62 -8.29
C PRO A 138 -12.25 -8.89 -7.82
N ALA A 139 -11.25 -8.29 -8.46
CA ALA A 139 -9.85 -8.45 -8.08
C ALA A 139 -9.52 -7.72 -6.77
N VAL A 140 -10.15 -6.56 -6.52
CA VAL A 140 -10.06 -5.87 -5.22
C VAL A 140 -10.57 -6.76 -4.09
N ARG A 141 -11.66 -7.51 -4.31
CA ARG A 141 -12.15 -8.48 -3.32
C ARG A 141 -11.17 -9.61 -3.05
N GLU A 142 -10.45 -10.10 -4.07
CA GLU A 142 -9.39 -11.10 -3.86
C GLU A 142 -8.22 -10.51 -3.06
N LEU A 143 -7.83 -9.26 -3.35
CA LEU A 143 -6.82 -8.54 -2.57
C LEU A 143 -7.22 -8.42 -1.09
N CYS A 144 -8.48 -8.11 -0.81
CA CYS A 144 -8.99 -8.05 0.58
C CYS A 144 -8.88 -9.39 1.32
N ARG A 145 -8.96 -10.52 0.60
CA ARG A 145 -8.79 -11.88 1.16
C ARG A 145 -7.33 -12.27 1.33
N ALA A 146 -6.45 -11.85 0.42
CA ALA A 146 -5.05 -12.25 0.40
C ALA A 146 -4.28 -11.87 1.68
N GLY A 147 -4.63 -10.77 2.34
CA GLY A 147 -4.04 -10.38 3.63
C GLY A 147 -4.83 -10.84 4.86
N ARG A 148 -5.65 -11.89 4.76
CA ARG A 148 -6.22 -12.54 5.95
C ARG A 148 -5.22 -13.55 6.50
N THR A 149 -4.91 -13.41 7.78
CA THR A 149 -4.16 -14.39 8.56
C THR A 149 -5.10 -15.43 9.17
N GLU A 150 -4.56 -16.53 9.71
CA GLU A 150 -5.36 -17.55 10.42
C GLU A 150 -6.18 -16.94 11.58
N LEU A 151 -5.67 -15.86 12.19
CA LEU A 151 -6.35 -15.08 13.23
C LEU A 151 -7.57 -14.30 12.73
N ASP A 152 -7.63 -13.98 11.43
CA ASP A 152 -8.75 -13.24 10.82
C ASP A 152 -9.98 -14.12 10.53
N GLY A 153 -9.87 -15.43 10.78
CA GLY A 153 -10.93 -16.41 10.57
C GLY A 153 -11.23 -16.73 9.10
N LEU A 154 -11.55 -17.99 8.81
CA LEU A 154 -11.84 -18.49 7.46
C LEU A 154 -13.13 -17.91 6.85
N ALA A 155 -14.02 -17.32 7.67
CA ALA A 155 -15.34 -16.85 7.24
C ALA A 155 -15.45 -15.32 7.23
N PRO A 156 -16.18 -14.71 6.28
CA PRO A 156 -16.65 -13.34 6.44
C PRO A 156 -17.56 -13.30 7.68
N GLY A 157 -17.14 -12.54 8.71
CA GLY A 157 -17.88 -12.22 9.94
C GLY A 157 -19.09 -13.11 10.22
N GLY A 158 -18.86 -14.27 10.86
CA GLY A 158 -19.94 -15.12 11.31
C GLY A 158 -20.84 -14.34 12.27
N ARG A 159 -22.16 -14.39 12.06
CA ARG A 159 -23.12 -13.84 13.03
C ARG A 159 -23.01 -14.67 14.32
N VAL A 160 -22.25 -14.17 15.28
CA VAL A 160 -22.17 -14.74 16.62
C VAL A 160 -23.45 -14.35 17.35
N ARG A 161 -24.30 -15.33 17.64
CA ARG A 161 -25.34 -15.14 18.66
C ARG A 161 -24.64 -15.23 20.01
N LEU A 162 -24.53 -14.10 20.69
CA LEU A 162 -24.21 -14.10 22.11
C LEU A 162 -25.40 -14.74 22.83
N PHE A 163 -25.17 -15.90 23.44
CA PHE A 163 -26.10 -16.52 24.36
C PHE A 163 -25.54 -16.31 25.76
N GLU A 164 -26.40 -15.90 26.69
CA GLU A 164 -26.06 -15.82 28.11
C GLU A 164 -26.13 -17.25 28.67
N PRO A 165 -25.01 -17.84 29.15
CA PRO A 165 -25.02 -19.16 29.73
C PRO A 165 -26.02 -19.22 30.88
N ASP A 166 -26.72 -20.35 31.04
CA ASP A 166 -27.56 -20.53 32.22
C ASP A 166 -26.66 -20.47 33.47
N TRP A 167 -27.09 -19.76 34.50
CA TRP A 167 -26.34 -19.53 35.73
C TRP A 167 -26.09 -20.84 36.52
N GLN A 168 -26.79 -21.92 36.16
CA GLN A 168 -26.59 -23.26 36.69
C GLN A 168 -25.45 -24.03 36.01
N ASP A 169 -25.04 -23.62 34.80
CA ASP A 169 -23.91 -24.23 34.10
C ASP A 169 -22.62 -23.51 34.49
N GLU A 170 -21.87 -24.11 35.41
CA GLU A 170 -20.55 -23.58 35.77
C GLU A 170 -19.58 -23.74 34.60
N PRO A 171 -18.90 -22.67 34.12
CA PRO A 171 -18.06 -22.70 32.93
C PRO A 171 -16.67 -23.29 33.19
N VAL A 172 -16.55 -24.24 34.13
CA VAL A 172 -15.26 -24.71 34.67
C VAL A 172 -14.37 -25.30 33.56
N ASP A 173 -14.95 -26.10 32.68
CA ASP A 173 -14.23 -26.72 31.56
C ASP A 173 -13.75 -25.68 30.54
N PHE A 174 -14.58 -24.68 30.27
CA PHE A 174 -14.22 -23.57 29.37
C PHE A 174 -13.09 -22.73 29.97
N LEU A 175 -13.18 -22.36 31.26
CA LEU A 175 -12.16 -21.58 31.94
C LEU A 175 -10.84 -22.36 32.07
N ALA A 176 -10.90 -23.67 32.29
CA ALA A 176 -9.72 -24.54 32.32
C ALA A 176 -9.04 -24.62 30.95
N ALA A 177 -9.81 -24.82 29.88
CA ALA A 177 -9.29 -24.84 28.51
C ALA A 177 -8.66 -23.50 28.12
N ALA A 178 -9.35 -22.38 28.42
CA ALA A 178 -8.82 -21.04 28.17
C ALA A 178 -7.52 -20.79 28.94
N GLY A 179 -7.45 -21.20 30.21
CA GLY A 179 -6.25 -21.08 31.03
C GLY A 179 -5.06 -21.85 30.47
N ILE A 180 -5.28 -23.05 29.91
CA ILE A 180 -4.23 -23.83 29.25
C ILE A 180 -3.73 -23.14 27.99
N GLU A 181 -4.62 -22.56 27.17
CA GLU A 181 -4.20 -21.83 25.97
C GLU A 181 -3.43 -20.55 26.32
N PHE A 182 -3.91 -19.76 27.28
CA PHE A 182 -3.20 -18.55 27.71
C PHE A 182 -1.83 -18.83 28.34
N ALA A 183 -1.64 -20.01 28.95
CA ALA A 183 -0.36 -20.41 29.53
C ALA A 183 0.72 -20.72 28.48
N LYS A 184 0.34 -20.94 27.20
CA LYS A 184 1.29 -21.18 26.10
C LYS A 184 1.90 -19.89 25.55
N ASP A 185 1.24 -18.76 25.76
CA ASP A 185 1.68 -17.46 25.24
C ASP A 185 2.45 -16.64 26.28
N THR A 186 3.39 -15.82 25.80
CA THR A 186 4.39 -15.12 26.65
C THR A 186 3.85 -13.85 27.35
N GLY A 187 2.53 -13.74 27.49
CA GLY A 187 1.84 -12.66 28.22
C GLY A 187 1.21 -11.59 27.32
N VAL A 188 0.06 -11.06 27.77
CA VAL A 188 -0.66 -9.95 27.12
C VAL A 188 0.00 -8.63 27.50
N ARG A 189 0.47 -7.86 26.51
CA ARG A 189 0.89 -6.47 26.72
C ARG A 189 -0.34 -5.57 26.63
N THR A 190 -0.68 -4.92 27.73
CA THR A 190 -1.64 -3.80 27.71
C THR A 190 -0.95 -2.57 27.09
N ALA A 191 -1.67 -1.88 26.20
CA ALA A 191 -1.22 -0.62 25.59
C ALA A 191 -1.25 0.54 26.60
#